data_AF-A0A538CX29-F1
#
_entry.id   AF-A0A538CX29-F1
#
_cell.length_a   1.000
_cell.length_b   1.000
_cell.length_c   1.000
_cell.angle_alpha   90.00
_cell.angle_beta   90.00
_cell.angle_gamma   90.00
#
_symmetry.space_group_name_H-M   'P 1'
#
loop_
_entity.id
_entity.type
_entity.pdbx_description
1 polymer ?
#
loop_
_entity_poly.entity_id
_entity_poly.type
_entity_poly.pdbx_seq_one_letter_code
_entity_poly.pdbx_strand_id
1 'polypeptide(L)'
;MRATLFDATERTAHERELLESRRREQGARERMALLAEIGRGLDEVRTQAERAQRLAELLVPEAAAGAWVDLGDERTEEPEVTAVRDSAVVEPLLAARRRLALGAEPAVHGDAALLPLRTRDRSLGVLGMVGIHAELAADADFLADLAARAATALENARLYDHERSVAHALQHSLLASDLPEDPRLVLAPRYRSGVASLEVGGDWYDAFELTAGHVGICVGDVVARGLEAATTMGQLRSALRALAAAELGPAGVLTRLDAFAEQVPRGRMATVAYAELDLDSGWLSYACAGHPPPLLLDAEGNATLLNEGRSAPLGAATGNRTEAEIQLAPGSRLVLYTDGLVDRRNRSLERGLGLLVEEASRRRAAAASRLADALLASLLPGEPQDDVCLLAVGFGAGPRFDRELGAQPEELAPLRDDLRAWLTGNAVVGHDRDALVFAASEAVTNAIEHAYRDIAAGLVWVSARMGSDGVVLRVTDHGSWRPPGELEDRGRGLLLLDKLMDDIAVEHEAGTTVTMRKHVGGGS
;
A
#
# COMPACT_ATOMS: atom_id res chain seq x y z
N MET A 1 -38.96 -79.21 32.48
CA MET A 1 -38.09 -79.14 31.29
C MET A 1 -38.95 -78.67 30.11
N ARG A 2 -39.20 -77.35 30.00
CA ARG A 2 -39.93 -76.72 28.89
C ARG A 2 -38.88 -76.04 28.01
N ALA A 3 -38.58 -76.65 26.86
CA ALA A 3 -37.75 -76.04 25.84
C ALA A 3 -38.64 -75.11 25.01
N THR A 4 -38.44 -73.81 25.15
CA THR A 4 -39.01 -72.78 24.27
C THR A 4 -38.29 -72.85 22.94
N LEU A 5 -38.94 -73.49 21.95
CA LEU A 5 -38.63 -73.36 20.54
C LEU A 5 -38.85 -71.90 20.14
N PHE A 6 -37.76 -71.16 19.93
CA PHE A 6 -37.82 -69.91 19.18
C PHE A 6 -38.15 -70.25 17.73
N ASP A 7 -39.25 -69.70 17.25
CA ASP A 7 -39.77 -69.91 15.90
C ASP A 7 -38.80 -69.28 14.87
N ALA A 8 -38.55 -69.96 13.76
CA ALA A 8 -37.55 -69.53 12.75
C ALA A 8 -37.86 -68.13 12.18
N THR A 9 -39.13 -67.73 12.25
CA THR A 9 -39.70 -66.43 11.87
C THR A 9 -39.32 -65.31 12.85
N GLU A 10 -39.22 -65.57 14.15
CA GLU A 10 -38.81 -64.58 15.16
C GLU A 10 -37.30 -64.29 15.08
N ARG A 11 -36.49 -65.31 14.73
CA ARG A 11 -35.04 -65.16 14.55
C ARG A 11 -34.69 -64.33 13.30
N THR A 12 -35.43 -64.51 12.22
CA THR A 12 -35.27 -63.70 11.00
C THR A 12 -35.80 -62.28 11.16
N ALA A 13 -36.84 -62.06 11.97
CA ALA A 13 -37.30 -60.71 12.32
C ALA A 13 -36.26 -59.96 13.17
N HIS A 14 -35.69 -60.61 14.18
CA HIS A 14 -34.65 -60.03 15.03
C HIS A 14 -33.34 -59.73 14.27
N GLU A 15 -32.93 -60.62 13.35
CA GLU A 15 -31.77 -60.36 12.47
C GLU A 15 -32.00 -59.18 11.52
N ARG A 16 -33.21 -59.02 10.98
CA ARG A 16 -33.57 -57.84 10.17
C ARG A 16 -33.53 -56.55 10.99
N GLU A 17 -34.05 -56.57 12.22
CA GLU A 17 -34.06 -55.42 13.11
C GLU A 17 -32.64 -54.98 13.52
N LEU A 18 -31.74 -55.94 13.78
CA LEU A 18 -30.32 -55.68 14.02
C LEU A 18 -29.58 -55.10 12.81
N LEU A 19 -29.87 -55.60 11.61
CA LEU A 19 -29.29 -55.09 10.36
C LEU A 19 -29.78 -53.67 10.06
N GLU A 20 -31.07 -53.39 10.28
CA GLU A 20 -31.62 -52.05 10.15
C GLU A 20 -31.03 -51.08 11.17
N SER A 21 -30.87 -51.49 12.43
CA SER A 21 -30.22 -50.67 13.46
C SER A 21 -28.77 -50.33 13.09
N ARG A 22 -27.98 -51.32 12.65
CA ARG A 22 -26.60 -51.09 12.20
C ARG A 22 -26.51 -50.18 10.98
N ARG A 23 -27.43 -50.31 10.01
CA ARG A 23 -27.49 -49.40 8.85
C ARG A 23 -27.80 -47.96 9.28
N ARG A 24 -28.72 -47.75 10.23
CA ARG A 24 -29.02 -46.42 10.77
C ARG A 24 -27.81 -45.81 11.50
N GLU A 25 -27.14 -46.60 12.34
CA GLU A 25 -25.92 -46.17 13.04
C GLU A 25 -24.78 -45.83 12.07
N GLN A 26 -24.59 -46.65 11.05
CA GLN A 26 -23.55 -46.42 10.04
C GLN A 26 -23.84 -45.16 9.22
N GLY A 27 -25.07 -44.99 8.72
CA GLY A 27 -25.45 -43.78 7.99
C GLY A 27 -25.38 -42.51 8.84
N ALA A 28 -25.63 -42.59 10.16
CA ALA A 28 -25.43 -41.45 11.07
C ALA A 28 -23.94 -41.08 11.22
N ARG A 29 -23.06 -42.08 11.31
CA ARG A 29 -21.60 -41.85 11.36
C ARG A 29 -21.07 -41.24 10.08
N GLU A 30 -21.52 -41.73 8.92
CA GLU A 30 -21.13 -41.19 7.61
C GLU A 30 -21.55 -39.72 7.46
N ARG A 31 -22.77 -39.37 7.87
CA ARG A 31 -23.26 -37.97 7.92
C ARG A 31 -22.42 -37.07 8.84
N MET A 32 -22.12 -37.53 10.05
CA MET A 32 -21.26 -36.78 10.98
C MET A 32 -19.84 -36.58 10.44
N ALA A 33 -19.29 -37.60 9.77
CA ALA A 33 -17.98 -37.52 9.13
C ALA A 33 -17.96 -36.46 8.02
N LEU A 34 -19.00 -36.45 7.16
CA LEU A 34 -19.15 -35.46 6.10
C LEU A 34 -19.27 -34.03 6.66
N LEU A 35 -20.10 -33.80 7.69
CA LEU A 35 -20.19 -32.47 8.33
C LEU A 35 -18.86 -32.01 8.94
N ALA A 36 -18.08 -32.94 9.50
CA ALA A 36 -16.77 -32.64 10.05
C ALA A 36 -15.73 -32.34 8.96
N GLU A 37 -15.80 -33.04 7.83
CA GLU A 37 -14.96 -32.78 6.66
C GLU A 37 -15.27 -31.42 6.03
N ILE A 38 -16.55 -31.11 5.83
CA ILE A 38 -16.98 -29.78 5.35
C ILE A 38 -16.46 -28.70 6.29
N GLY A 39 -16.67 -28.85 7.61
CA GLY A 39 -16.15 -27.87 8.59
C GLY A 39 -14.64 -27.62 8.43
N ARG A 40 -13.84 -28.68 8.35
CA ARG A 40 -12.38 -28.56 8.15
C ARG A 40 -12.04 -27.91 6.81
N GLY A 41 -12.65 -28.36 5.72
CA GLY A 41 -12.36 -27.85 4.39
C GLY A 41 -12.77 -26.38 4.21
N LEU A 42 -13.81 -25.91 4.89
CA LEU A 42 -14.15 -24.49 4.94
C LEU A 42 -13.12 -23.68 5.74
N ASP A 43 -12.59 -24.23 6.84
CA ASP A 43 -11.60 -23.55 7.67
C ASP A 43 -10.22 -23.42 7.02
N GLU A 44 -9.90 -24.27 6.04
CA GLU A 44 -8.68 -24.18 5.22
C GLU A 44 -8.66 -22.94 4.31
N VAL A 45 -9.84 -22.38 4.05
CA VAL A 45 -10.06 -21.33 3.06
C VAL A 45 -10.44 -20.03 3.76
N ARG A 46 -10.06 -18.87 3.21
CA ARG A 46 -10.08 -17.61 3.96
C ARG A 46 -11.25 -16.71 3.60
N THR A 47 -11.47 -16.44 2.32
CA THR A 47 -12.49 -15.47 1.88
C THR A 47 -13.89 -16.07 1.83
N GLN A 48 -14.92 -15.22 1.90
CA GLN A 48 -16.30 -15.66 1.78
C GLN A 48 -16.57 -16.37 0.44
N ALA A 49 -16.00 -15.88 -0.66
CA ALA A 49 -16.17 -16.44 -2.00
C ALA A 49 -15.51 -17.82 -2.15
N GLU A 50 -14.25 -17.95 -1.71
CA GLU A 50 -13.56 -19.23 -1.77
C GLU A 50 -14.23 -20.26 -0.85
N ARG A 51 -14.74 -19.88 0.32
CA ARG A 51 -15.51 -20.79 1.20
C ARG A 51 -16.81 -21.25 0.54
N ALA A 52 -17.52 -20.35 -0.14
CA ALA A 52 -18.73 -20.69 -0.89
C ALA A 52 -18.43 -21.71 -2.00
N GLN A 53 -17.34 -21.50 -2.75
CA GLN A 53 -16.89 -22.45 -3.76
C GLN A 53 -16.46 -23.79 -3.14
N ARG A 54 -15.66 -23.76 -2.08
CA ARG A 54 -15.16 -24.95 -1.40
C ARG A 54 -16.28 -25.81 -0.82
N LEU A 55 -17.33 -25.17 -0.29
CA LEU A 55 -18.54 -25.86 0.16
C LEU A 55 -19.17 -26.68 -0.96
N ALA A 56 -19.34 -26.08 -2.14
CA ALA A 56 -19.89 -26.76 -3.30
C ALA A 56 -19.00 -27.94 -3.74
N GLU A 57 -17.69 -27.74 -3.82
CA GLU A 57 -16.72 -28.77 -4.20
C GLU A 57 -16.73 -29.99 -3.28
N LEU A 58 -16.90 -29.79 -1.97
CA LEU A 58 -16.94 -30.88 -0.98
C LEU A 58 -18.27 -31.63 -1.00
N LEU A 59 -19.36 -30.99 -1.40
CA LEU A 59 -20.70 -31.61 -1.46
C LEU A 59 -20.90 -32.48 -2.72
N VAL A 60 -20.26 -32.14 -3.84
CA VAL A 60 -20.46 -32.88 -5.11
C VAL A 60 -20.01 -34.37 -5.08
N PRO A 61 -18.86 -34.74 -4.50
CA PRO A 61 -18.46 -36.15 -4.48
C PRO A 61 -19.30 -37.01 -3.53
N GLU A 62 -19.76 -36.44 -2.41
CA GLU A 62 -20.31 -37.21 -1.29
C GLU A 62 -21.84 -37.08 -1.11
N ALA A 63 -22.44 -35.96 -1.57
CA ALA A 63 -23.81 -35.62 -1.22
C ALA A 63 -24.73 -35.37 -2.43
N ALA A 64 -24.24 -34.78 -3.52
CA ALA A 64 -25.08 -34.32 -4.63
C ALA A 64 -24.38 -34.37 -6.00
N ALA A 65 -25.11 -34.52 -7.11
CA ALA A 65 -24.53 -34.44 -8.45
C ALA A 65 -24.07 -33.02 -8.86
N GLY A 66 -24.51 -31.99 -8.15
CA GLY A 66 -24.12 -30.59 -8.33
C GLY A 66 -24.51 -29.76 -7.10
N ALA A 67 -23.74 -28.72 -6.82
CA ALA A 67 -24.01 -27.78 -5.72
C ALA A 67 -23.53 -26.36 -6.08
N TRP A 68 -24.22 -25.34 -5.58
CA TRP A 68 -23.79 -23.95 -5.69
C TRP A 68 -24.24 -23.16 -4.46
N VAL A 69 -23.56 -22.05 -4.21
CA VAL A 69 -23.89 -21.12 -3.13
C VAL A 69 -24.18 -19.76 -3.75
N ASP A 70 -25.34 -19.21 -3.44
CA ASP A 70 -25.73 -17.86 -3.84
C ASP A 70 -25.74 -16.95 -2.60
N LEU A 71 -24.82 -15.99 -2.56
CA LEU A 71 -24.64 -15.06 -1.42
C LEU A 71 -25.46 -13.76 -1.56
N GLY A 72 -26.34 -13.64 -2.57
CA GLY A 72 -27.29 -12.54 -2.68
C GLY A 72 -26.67 -11.14 -2.90
N ASP A 73 -25.46 -11.05 -3.47
CA ASP A 73 -24.84 -9.76 -3.80
C ASP A 73 -25.62 -9.07 -4.93
N GLU A 74 -25.96 -7.78 -4.75
CA GLU A 74 -26.80 -6.97 -5.67
C GLU A 74 -26.15 -6.76 -7.06
N ARG A 75 -24.92 -7.23 -7.28
CA ARG A 75 -24.12 -6.98 -8.48
C ARG A 75 -24.13 -8.08 -9.55
N THR A 76 -24.69 -9.25 -9.28
CA THR A 76 -24.70 -10.36 -10.25
C THR A 76 -26.13 -10.85 -10.50
N GLU A 77 -26.69 -10.48 -11.65
CA GLU A 77 -28.03 -10.91 -12.08
C GLU A 77 -28.10 -12.41 -12.43
N GLU A 78 -26.96 -13.08 -12.67
CA GLU A 78 -26.91 -14.49 -13.05
C GLU A 78 -25.92 -15.30 -12.18
N PRO A 79 -26.30 -16.51 -11.71
CA PRO A 79 -25.42 -17.36 -10.95
C PRO A 79 -24.37 -18.01 -11.86
N GLU A 80 -23.10 -18.03 -11.43
CA GLU A 80 -22.13 -18.98 -11.97
C GLU A 80 -22.57 -20.40 -11.56
N VAL A 81 -23.25 -21.09 -12.49
CA VAL A 81 -23.65 -22.49 -12.30
C VAL A 81 -22.43 -23.38 -12.59
N THR A 82 -21.71 -23.77 -11.54
CA THR A 82 -20.61 -24.72 -11.64
C THR A 82 -21.13 -26.15 -11.52
N ALA A 83 -21.15 -26.86 -12.66
CA ALA A 83 -21.40 -28.29 -12.82
C ALA A 83 -22.77 -28.83 -12.36
N VAL A 84 -23.70 -28.98 -13.32
CA VAL A 84 -24.91 -29.80 -13.18
C VAL A 84 -24.89 -30.92 -14.21
N ARG A 85 -25.07 -32.18 -13.79
CA ARG A 85 -25.07 -33.36 -14.68
C ARG A 85 -26.33 -33.49 -15.56
N ASP A 86 -27.44 -32.83 -15.22
CA ASP A 86 -28.70 -32.93 -15.97
C ASP A 86 -29.47 -31.59 -16.06
N SER A 87 -29.74 -31.14 -17.28
CA SER A 87 -30.38 -29.86 -17.60
C SER A 87 -31.84 -29.73 -17.14
N ALA A 88 -32.53 -30.84 -16.85
CA ALA A 88 -33.95 -30.84 -16.49
C ALA A 88 -34.26 -30.26 -15.09
N VAL A 89 -33.26 -30.20 -14.21
CA VAL A 89 -33.42 -29.75 -12.81
C VAL A 89 -33.20 -28.24 -12.66
N VAL A 90 -32.65 -27.56 -13.67
CA VAL A 90 -32.18 -26.17 -13.59
C VAL A 90 -33.34 -25.15 -13.45
N GLU A 91 -34.42 -25.31 -14.22
CA GLU A 91 -35.56 -24.36 -14.22
C GLU A 91 -36.37 -24.33 -12.90
N PRO A 92 -36.82 -25.46 -12.32
CA PRO A 92 -37.53 -25.48 -11.03
C PRO A 92 -36.71 -24.86 -9.89
N LEU A 93 -35.40 -25.00 -9.96
CA LEU A 93 -34.43 -24.57 -8.97
C LEU A 93 -34.18 -23.06 -9.03
N LEU A 94 -34.07 -22.50 -10.24
CA LEU A 94 -34.04 -21.05 -10.48
C LEU A 94 -35.35 -20.38 -10.05
N ALA A 95 -36.50 -21.03 -10.26
CA ALA A 95 -37.80 -20.55 -9.81
C ALA A 95 -37.94 -20.58 -8.27
N ALA A 96 -37.41 -21.62 -7.62
CA ALA A 96 -37.44 -21.75 -6.16
C ALA A 96 -36.41 -20.83 -5.45
N ARG A 97 -35.26 -20.53 -6.08
CA ARG A 97 -34.29 -19.52 -5.63
C ARG A 97 -34.95 -18.16 -5.35
N ARG A 98 -35.75 -17.66 -6.30
CA ARG A 98 -36.47 -16.37 -6.18
C ARG A 98 -37.45 -16.34 -4.99
N ARG A 99 -37.98 -17.50 -4.58
CA ARG A 99 -38.89 -17.63 -3.43
C ARG A 99 -38.14 -17.71 -2.09
N LEU A 100 -36.93 -18.26 -2.06
CA LEU A 100 -36.12 -18.41 -0.85
C LEU A 100 -35.36 -17.15 -0.44
N ALA A 101 -35.05 -16.26 -1.39
CA ALA A 101 -34.55 -14.92 -1.13
C ALA A 101 -35.49 -14.08 -0.20
N LEU A 102 -36.73 -14.54 0.03
CA LEU A 102 -37.76 -13.89 0.86
C LEU A 102 -37.97 -14.51 2.25
N GLY A 103 -37.08 -15.38 2.75
CA GLY A 103 -37.17 -15.87 4.14
C GLY A 103 -37.81 -17.26 4.34
N ALA A 104 -37.91 -18.11 3.32
CA ALA A 104 -38.56 -19.43 3.40
C ALA A 104 -37.71 -20.56 4.06
N GLU A 105 -38.38 -21.63 4.51
CA GLU A 105 -37.80 -22.88 5.06
C GLU A 105 -37.02 -23.70 4.00
N PRO A 106 -36.13 -24.64 4.40
CA PRO A 106 -35.50 -25.57 3.48
C PRO A 106 -36.52 -26.24 2.55
N ALA A 107 -36.26 -26.17 1.25
CA ALA A 107 -37.15 -26.75 0.24
C ALA A 107 -36.46 -27.93 -0.43
N VAL A 108 -36.99 -29.13 -0.20
CA VAL A 108 -36.56 -30.35 -0.89
C VAL A 108 -37.64 -30.74 -1.91
N HIS A 109 -37.26 -30.93 -3.17
CA HIS A 109 -38.15 -31.34 -4.24
C HIS A 109 -37.46 -32.40 -5.10
N GLY A 110 -37.92 -33.65 -5.01
CA GLY A 110 -37.28 -34.77 -5.70
C GLY A 110 -35.85 -34.96 -5.19
N ASP A 111 -34.90 -34.92 -6.12
CA ASP A 111 -33.45 -34.99 -5.88
C ASP A 111 -32.79 -33.61 -5.83
N ALA A 112 -33.56 -32.54 -5.59
CA ALA A 112 -33.04 -31.18 -5.40
C ALA A 112 -33.34 -30.67 -3.99
N ALA A 113 -32.40 -29.90 -3.44
CA ALA A 113 -32.56 -29.23 -2.16
C ALA A 113 -32.07 -27.78 -2.24
N LEU A 114 -32.82 -26.87 -1.63
CA LEU A 114 -32.44 -25.49 -1.45
C LEU A 114 -32.49 -25.16 0.04
N LEU A 115 -31.33 -24.82 0.58
CA LEU A 115 -31.09 -24.62 2.00
C LEU A 115 -30.78 -23.14 2.26
N PRO A 116 -31.62 -22.42 3.01
CA PRO A 116 -31.32 -21.05 3.38
C PRO A 116 -30.12 -21.00 4.32
N LEU A 117 -29.12 -20.20 3.97
CA LEU A 117 -27.93 -19.99 4.78
C LEU A 117 -28.21 -18.83 5.74
N ARG A 118 -28.55 -19.15 7.00
CA ARG A 118 -28.95 -18.17 8.00
C ARG A 118 -28.11 -18.27 9.25
N THR A 119 -27.78 -17.11 9.81
CA THR A 119 -27.37 -16.96 11.20
C THR A 119 -28.56 -16.42 12.00
N ARG A 120 -28.39 -16.22 13.31
CA ARG A 120 -29.45 -15.64 14.16
C ARG A 120 -29.92 -14.26 13.67
N ASP A 121 -29.01 -13.49 13.08
CA ASP A 121 -29.22 -12.05 12.86
C ASP A 121 -29.47 -11.69 11.38
N ARG A 122 -29.21 -12.61 10.44
CA ARG A 122 -29.39 -12.35 9.00
C ARG A 122 -29.47 -13.61 8.14
N SER A 123 -30.06 -13.45 6.96
CA SER A 123 -29.92 -14.40 5.85
C SER A 123 -28.70 -14.00 5.01
N LEU A 124 -27.82 -14.97 4.75
CA LEU A 124 -26.59 -14.79 3.96
C LEU A 124 -26.79 -15.16 2.50
N GLY A 125 -27.74 -16.04 2.22
CA GLY A 125 -27.85 -16.63 0.90
C GLY A 125 -28.59 -17.96 0.89
N VAL A 126 -28.39 -18.73 -0.18
CA VAL A 126 -28.98 -20.05 -0.37
C VAL A 126 -27.89 -21.01 -0.87
N LEU A 127 -27.77 -22.16 -0.20
CA LEU A 127 -27.04 -23.32 -0.72
C LEU A 127 -28.03 -24.16 -1.53
N GLY A 128 -27.70 -24.42 -2.78
CA GLY A 128 -28.48 -25.28 -3.63
C GLY A 128 -27.73 -26.56 -4.00
N MET A 129 -28.47 -27.65 -4.08
CA MET A 129 -27.98 -28.98 -4.43
C MET A 129 -28.93 -29.66 -5.41
N VAL A 130 -28.38 -30.40 -6.37
CA VAL A 130 -29.11 -31.18 -7.38
C VAL A 130 -28.55 -32.59 -7.48
N GLY A 131 -29.41 -33.57 -7.74
CA GLY A 131 -29.04 -34.97 -7.65
C GLY A 131 -28.59 -35.35 -6.24
N ILE A 132 -29.20 -34.79 -5.19
CA ILE A 132 -28.90 -35.14 -3.80
C ILE A 132 -29.25 -36.61 -3.55
N HIS A 133 -28.37 -37.33 -2.84
CA HIS A 133 -28.64 -38.72 -2.45
C HIS A 133 -29.93 -38.82 -1.63
N ALA A 134 -30.81 -39.76 -1.98
CA ALA A 134 -32.15 -39.87 -1.39
C ALA A 134 -32.15 -40.00 0.14
N GLU A 135 -31.14 -40.66 0.70
CA GLU A 135 -30.98 -40.82 2.15
C GLU A 135 -30.69 -39.47 2.86
N LEU A 136 -29.92 -38.59 2.22
CA LEU A 136 -29.63 -37.24 2.73
C LEU A 136 -30.81 -36.29 2.49
N ALA A 137 -31.49 -36.41 1.35
CA ALA A 137 -32.67 -35.61 1.01
C ALA A 137 -33.84 -35.82 2.01
N ALA A 138 -33.96 -37.03 2.56
CA ALA A 138 -34.97 -37.37 3.56
C ALA A 138 -34.62 -36.92 4.98
N ASP A 139 -33.40 -36.45 5.22
CA ASP A 139 -32.88 -36.11 6.53
C ASP A 139 -32.86 -34.59 6.75
N ALA A 140 -33.99 -34.07 7.22
CA ALA A 140 -34.15 -32.65 7.49
C ALA A 140 -33.15 -32.13 8.54
N ASP A 141 -32.79 -32.93 9.54
CA ASP A 141 -31.87 -32.53 10.60
C ASP A 141 -30.45 -32.36 10.05
N PHE A 142 -29.98 -33.31 9.22
CA PHE A 142 -28.69 -33.18 8.55
C PHE A 142 -28.63 -31.95 7.63
N LEU A 143 -29.67 -31.72 6.83
CA LEU A 143 -29.73 -30.57 5.93
C LEU A 143 -29.73 -29.24 6.69
N ALA A 144 -30.44 -29.18 7.83
CA ALA A 144 -30.43 -28.02 8.71
C ALA A 144 -29.05 -27.79 9.34
N ASP A 145 -28.39 -28.85 9.83
CA ASP A 145 -27.04 -28.78 10.40
C ASP A 145 -25.99 -28.35 9.37
N LEU A 146 -26.08 -28.88 8.14
CA LEU A 146 -25.23 -28.48 7.02
C LEU A 146 -25.40 -26.99 6.72
N ALA A 147 -26.64 -26.52 6.59
CA ALA A 147 -26.95 -25.13 6.31
C ALA A 147 -26.46 -24.20 7.42
N ALA A 148 -26.65 -24.58 8.69
CA ALA A 148 -26.22 -23.79 9.85
C ALA A 148 -24.70 -23.68 9.95
N ARG A 149 -23.96 -24.77 9.72
CA ARG A 149 -22.48 -24.78 9.72
C ARG A 149 -21.91 -23.96 8.56
N ALA A 150 -22.46 -24.16 7.37
CA ALA A 150 -22.10 -23.38 6.19
C ALA A 150 -22.36 -21.89 6.41
N ALA A 151 -23.54 -21.53 6.93
CA ALA A 151 -23.88 -20.14 7.22
C ALA A 151 -22.95 -19.52 8.25
N THR A 152 -22.62 -20.22 9.33
CA THR A 152 -21.68 -19.73 10.35
C THR A 152 -20.29 -19.50 9.76
N ALA A 153 -19.78 -20.44 8.96
CA ALA A 153 -18.47 -20.32 8.31
C ALA A 153 -18.42 -19.15 7.31
N LEU A 154 -19.49 -18.96 6.53
CA LEU A 154 -19.61 -17.86 5.57
C LEU A 154 -19.76 -16.49 6.25
N GLU A 155 -20.56 -16.38 7.31
CA GLU A 155 -20.69 -15.12 8.05
C GLU A 155 -19.40 -14.74 8.75
N ASN A 156 -18.70 -15.70 9.36
CA ASN A 156 -17.39 -15.43 9.95
C ASN A 156 -16.43 -14.87 8.90
N ALA A 157 -16.31 -15.51 7.74
CA ALA A 157 -15.47 -15.02 6.65
C ALA A 157 -15.89 -13.61 6.17
N ARG A 158 -17.20 -13.36 6.03
CA ARG A 158 -17.72 -12.03 5.66
C ARG A 158 -17.36 -10.96 6.71
N LEU A 159 -17.48 -11.27 8.00
CA LEU A 159 -17.13 -10.35 9.08
C LEU A 159 -15.63 -10.05 9.07
N TYR A 160 -14.79 -11.08 8.89
CA TYR A 160 -13.34 -10.90 8.73
C TYR A 160 -12.99 -10.07 7.49
N ASP A 161 -13.60 -10.35 6.34
CA ASP A 161 -13.39 -9.59 5.09
C ASP A 161 -13.81 -8.12 5.25
N HIS A 162 -14.92 -7.85 5.96
CA HIS A 162 -15.38 -6.50 6.24
C HIS A 162 -14.46 -5.75 7.19
N GLU A 163 -14.10 -6.35 8.33
CA GLU A 163 -13.17 -5.75 9.30
C GLU A 163 -11.82 -5.42 8.63
N ARG A 164 -11.31 -6.36 7.83
CA ARG A 164 -10.12 -6.19 6.99
C ARG A 164 -10.27 -5.01 6.03
N SER A 165 -11.38 -4.90 5.30
CA SER A 165 -11.63 -3.79 4.38
C SER A 165 -11.65 -2.43 5.10
N VAL A 166 -12.27 -2.37 6.27
CA VAL A 166 -12.33 -1.15 7.10
C VAL A 166 -10.93 -0.79 7.58
N ALA A 167 -10.17 -1.76 8.09
CA ALA A 167 -8.81 -1.53 8.53
C ALA A 167 -7.93 -1.04 7.38
N HIS A 168 -8.01 -1.64 6.18
CA HIS A 168 -7.21 -1.22 5.02
C HIS A 168 -7.56 0.19 4.57
N ALA A 169 -8.85 0.54 4.55
CA ALA A 169 -9.29 1.89 4.24
C ALA A 169 -8.74 2.90 5.26
N LEU A 170 -8.79 2.56 6.56
CA LEU A 170 -8.24 3.39 7.63
C LEU A 170 -6.72 3.58 7.46
N GLN A 171 -5.97 2.49 7.28
CA GLN A 171 -4.52 2.55 7.08
C GLN A 171 -4.16 3.37 5.84
N HIS A 172 -4.83 3.14 4.72
CA HIS A 172 -4.60 3.91 3.50
C HIS A 172 -4.86 5.40 3.72
N SER A 173 -5.96 5.74 4.41
CA SER A 173 -6.25 7.13 4.76
C SER A 173 -5.23 7.73 5.73
N LEU A 174 -4.66 6.93 6.64
CA LEU A 174 -3.63 7.39 7.55
C LEU A 174 -2.31 7.61 6.80
N LEU A 175 -1.89 6.69 5.93
CA LEU A 175 -0.63 6.82 5.17
C LEU A 175 -0.71 7.83 4.01
N ALA A 176 -1.92 8.15 3.54
CA ALA A 176 -2.15 9.24 2.60
C ALA A 176 -1.91 10.56 3.33
N SER A 177 -0.71 11.13 3.20
CA SER A 177 -0.40 12.46 3.69
C SER A 177 0.47 13.21 2.72
N ASP A 178 0.23 14.50 2.64
CA ASP A 178 1.00 15.41 1.81
C ASP A 178 2.42 15.46 2.38
N LEU A 179 3.35 14.86 1.64
CA LEU A 179 4.76 14.92 1.95
C LEU A 179 5.29 16.31 1.55
N PRO A 180 6.24 16.89 2.32
CA PRO A 180 6.77 18.20 2.00
C PRO A 180 7.47 18.19 0.65
N GLU A 181 7.17 19.21 -0.17
CA GLU A 181 7.83 19.44 -1.45
C GLU A 181 8.91 20.52 -1.27
N ASP A 182 10.19 20.13 -1.34
CA ASP A 182 11.33 21.07 -1.36
C ASP A 182 12.32 20.67 -2.47
N PRO A 183 12.86 21.60 -3.27
CA PRO A 183 13.81 21.30 -4.34
C PRO A 183 15.09 20.56 -3.91
N ARG A 184 15.46 20.62 -2.63
CA ARG A 184 16.63 19.96 -2.06
C ARG A 184 16.31 18.58 -1.52
N LEU A 185 15.04 18.17 -1.53
CA LEU A 185 14.56 16.96 -0.90
C LEU A 185 13.78 16.11 -1.90
N VAL A 186 14.10 14.82 -1.97
CA VAL A 186 13.27 13.83 -2.67
C VAL A 186 12.82 12.79 -1.66
N LEU A 187 11.51 12.63 -1.52
CA LEU A 187 10.89 11.61 -0.67
C LEU A 187 10.30 10.51 -1.56
N ALA A 188 10.73 9.27 -1.34
CA ALA A 188 10.30 8.11 -2.11
C ALA A 188 9.81 7.01 -1.16
N PRO A 189 8.55 7.12 -0.66
CA PRO A 189 7.96 6.08 0.17
C PRO A 189 7.62 4.84 -0.65
N ARG A 190 7.70 3.68 -0.01
CA ARG A 190 7.21 2.40 -0.52
C ARG A 190 6.58 1.62 0.61
N TYR A 191 5.41 1.07 0.32
CA TYR A 191 4.67 0.21 1.23
C TYR A 191 4.33 -1.09 0.51
N ARG A 192 4.67 -2.22 1.12
CA ARG A 192 4.34 -3.57 0.62
C ARG A 192 3.63 -4.32 1.74
N SER A 193 2.35 -4.61 1.55
CA SER A 193 1.61 -5.45 2.48
C SER A 193 1.97 -6.93 2.27
N GLY A 194 2.17 -7.66 3.37
CA GLY A 194 2.47 -9.09 3.34
C GLY A 194 1.25 -9.94 3.02
N VAL A 195 1.43 -11.02 2.25
CA VAL A 195 0.32 -11.91 1.84
C VAL A 195 -0.10 -12.85 2.99
N ALA A 196 0.80 -13.13 3.94
CA ALA A 196 0.45 -13.85 5.16
C ALA A 196 -0.26 -12.94 6.19
N SER A 197 -0.01 -11.63 6.16
CA SER A 197 -0.81 -10.58 6.81
C SER A 197 -1.95 -10.15 5.88
N LEU A 198 -2.99 -10.99 5.73
CA LEU A 198 -4.28 -10.54 5.19
C LEU A 198 -4.98 -9.49 6.08
N GLU A 199 -4.28 -9.00 7.10
CA GLU A 199 -4.69 -8.01 8.08
C GLU A 199 -3.79 -6.79 7.91
N VAL A 200 -4.31 -5.62 8.26
CA VAL A 200 -3.56 -4.36 8.23
C VAL A 200 -2.37 -4.36 9.18
N GLY A 201 -1.20 -3.98 8.70
CA GLY A 201 0.00 -3.85 9.53
C GLY A 201 0.08 -2.58 10.36
N GLY A 202 0.95 -2.65 11.35
CA GLY A 202 1.31 -1.54 12.23
C GLY A 202 2.32 -0.57 11.62
N ASP A 203 2.95 -0.92 10.50
CA ASP A 203 3.97 -0.13 9.83
C ASP A 203 3.46 1.23 9.32
N TRP A 204 4.25 2.28 9.51
CA TRP A 204 4.00 3.58 8.90
C TRP A 204 5.28 4.33 8.52
N TYR A 205 5.10 5.32 7.66
CA TYR A 205 6.06 6.40 7.44
C TYR A 205 5.36 7.74 7.60
N ASP A 206 6.16 8.78 7.85
CA ASP A 206 5.71 10.16 7.73
C ASP A 206 6.87 11.07 7.38
N ALA A 207 6.58 12.18 6.70
CA ALA A 207 7.49 13.30 6.60
C ALA A 207 6.71 14.61 6.61
N PHE A 208 7.27 15.64 7.21
CA PHE A 208 6.58 16.91 7.41
C PHE A 208 7.53 18.06 7.70
N GLU A 209 7.12 19.25 7.31
CA GLU A 209 7.83 20.49 7.64
C GLU A 209 7.65 20.81 9.13
N LEU A 210 8.77 21.03 9.82
CA LEU A 210 8.81 21.51 11.21
C LEU A 210 8.75 23.04 11.22
N THR A 211 9.65 23.63 10.43
CA THR A 211 9.77 25.05 10.13
C THR A 211 10.31 25.18 8.70
N ALA A 212 10.38 26.40 8.15
CA ALA A 212 10.91 26.63 6.81
C ALA A 212 12.31 25.99 6.66
N GLY A 213 12.44 25.05 5.72
CA GLY A 213 13.69 24.36 5.44
C GLY A 213 14.10 23.28 6.46
N HIS A 214 13.27 22.96 7.45
CA HIS A 214 13.51 21.89 8.42
C HIS A 214 12.43 20.82 8.31
N VAL A 215 12.83 19.56 8.10
CA VAL A 215 11.91 18.46 7.81
C VAL A 215 12.06 17.35 8.83
N GLY A 216 10.96 16.98 9.48
CA GLY A 216 10.84 15.78 10.30
C GLY A 216 10.53 14.57 9.41
N ILE A 217 11.19 13.45 9.68
CA ILE A 217 11.08 12.20 8.92
C ILE A 217 10.95 11.05 9.91
N CYS A 218 9.94 10.19 9.76
CA CYS A 218 9.80 9.01 10.61
C CYS A 218 9.37 7.76 9.86
N VAL A 219 9.78 6.61 10.42
CA VAL A 219 9.25 5.28 10.12
C VAL A 219 9.04 4.58 11.43
N GLY A 220 7.96 3.83 11.56
CA GLY A 220 7.73 3.02 12.75
C GLY A 220 6.88 1.80 12.48
N ASP A 221 6.78 0.96 13.50
CA ASP A 221 6.00 -0.26 13.51
C ASP A 221 5.38 -0.50 14.89
N VAL A 222 4.15 -1.02 14.90
CA VAL A 222 3.38 -1.38 16.10
C VAL A 222 3.26 -2.90 16.16
N VAL A 223 3.50 -3.45 17.35
CA VAL A 223 3.33 -4.88 17.64
C VAL A 223 1.84 -5.27 17.69
N ALA A 224 1.18 -5.27 16.55
CA ALA A 224 -0.22 -5.65 16.38
C ALA A 224 -0.54 -5.89 14.88
N ARG A 225 -1.73 -6.43 14.60
CA ARG A 225 -2.31 -6.52 13.26
C ARG A 225 -3.79 -6.13 13.28
N GLY A 226 -4.36 -5.86 12.11
CA GLY A 226 -5.77 -5.56 11.93
C GLY A 226 -6.15 -4.14 12.34
N LEU A 227 -7.44 -3.94 12.65
CA LEU A 227 -8.00 -2.62 12.94
C LEU A 227 -7.35 -1.94 14.16
N GLU A 228 -7.00 -2.72 15.18
CA GLU A 228 -6.33 -2.21 16.38
C GLU A 228 -4.94 -1.66 16.04
N ALA A 229 -4.16 -2.35 15.20
CA ALA A 229 -2.84 -1.90 14.76
C ALA A 229 -2.93 -0.58 14.00
N ALA A 230 -3.87 -0.49 13.05
CA ALA A 230 -4.12 0.72 12.28
C ALA A 230 -4.45 1.92 13.18
N THR A 231 -5.26 1.69 14.22
CA THR A 231 -5.67 2.71 15.18
C THR A 231 -4.50 3.19 16.03
N THR A 232 -3.73 2.26 16.62
CA THR A 232 -2.55 2.58 17.44
C THR A 232 -1.47 3.28 16.61
N MET A 233 -1.20 2.79 15.38
CA MET A 233 -0.29 3.42 14.43
C MET A 233 -0.71 4.87 14.15
N GLY A 234 -1.99 5.11 13.83
CA GLY A 234 -2.51 6.45 13.57
C GLY A 234 -2.36 7.40 14.77
N GLN A 235 -2.59 6.90 15.99
CA GLN A 235 -2.39 7.65 17.24
C GLN A 235 -0.92 8.00 17.46
N LEU A 236 0.00 7.03 17.36
CA LEU A 236 1.43 7.25 17.55
C LEU A 236 2.01 8.19 16.50
N ARG A 237 1.65 8.02 15.22
CA ARG A 237 2.06 8.88 14.12
C ARG A 237 1.60 10.33 14.33
N SER A 238 0.33 10.51 14.67
CA SER A 238 -0.23 11.85 14.94
C SER A 238 0.42 12.51 16.16
N ALA A 239 0.64 11.73 17.23
CA ALA A 239 1.30 12.23 18.44
C ALA A 239 2.76 12.63 18.16
N LEU A 240 3.51 11.82 17.40
CA LEU A 240 4.87 12.14 17.00
C LEU A 240 4.92 13.46 16.25
N ARG A 241 4.09 13.62 15.21
CA ARG A 241 4.00 14.86 14.43
C ARG A 241 3.66 16.07 15.29
N ALA A 242 2.72 15.94 16.22
CA ALA A 242 2.35 17.02 17.14
C ALA A 242 3.47 17.37 18.14
N LEU A 243 4.20 16.36 18.63
CA LEU A 243 5.31 16.55 19.56
C LEU A 243 6.54 17.18 18.88
N ALA A 244 6.77 16.84 17.61
CA ALA A 244 7.85 17.38 16.81
C ALA A 244 7.75 18.91 16.61
N ALA A 245 6.53 19.44 16.54
CA ALA A 245 6.28 20.89 16.48
C ALA A 245 6.75 21.68 17.72
N ALA A 246 7.15 20.99 18.80
CA ALA A 246 7.67 21.62 20.01
C ALA A 246 9.21 21.80 19.99
N GLU A 247 9.89 21.51 18.87
CA GLU A 247 11.34 21.73 18.66
C GLU A 247 12.22 21.13 19.78
N LEU A 248 11.88 19.91 20.21
CA LEU A 248 12.55 19.22 21.33
C LEU A 248 13.79 18.40 20.89
N GLY A 249 14.03 18.31 19.58
CA GLY A 249 14.94 17.35 18.98
C GLY A 249 14.44 15.90 19.03
N PRO A 250 15.05 14.99 18.26
CA PRO A 250 14.62 13.60 18.17
C PRO A 250 14.50 12.84 19.51
N ALA A 251 15.48 12.96 20.40
CA ALA A 251 15.45 12.29 21.70
C ALA A 251 14.35 12.84 22.60
N GLY A 252 14.13 14.16 22.58
CA GLY A 252 13.07 14.82 23.34
C GLY A 252 11.68 14.42 22.86
N VAL A 253 11.48 14.35 21.54
CA VAL A 253 10.24 13.87 20.92
C VAL A 253 9.96 12.42 21.32
N LEU A 254 10.93 11.51 21.18
CA LEU A 254 10.75 10.10 21.55
C LEU A 254 10.52 9.90 23.04
N THR A 255 11.12 10.74 23.90
CA THR A 255 10.88 10.70 25.36
C THR A 255 9.43 11.06 25.70
N ARG A 256 8.85 12.04 25.02
CA ARG A 256 7.42 12.36 25.21
C ARG A 256 6.51 11.32 24.57
N LEU A 257 6.94 10.74 23.45
CA LEU A 257 6.21 9.68 22.78
C LEU A 257 6.15 8.40 23.64
N ASP A 258 7.17 8.10 24.44
CA ASP A 258 7.11 7.02 25.45
C ASP A 258 5.94 7.20 26.41
N ALA A 259 5.83 8.37 27.03
CA ALA A 259 4.77 8.67 27.99
C ALA A 259 3.37 8.60 27.35
N PHE A 260 3.26 8.91 26.06
CA PHE A 260 2.05 8.75 25.29
C PHE A 260 1.75 7.28 24.99
N ALA A 261 2.76 6.51 24.56
CA ALA A 261 2.64 5.09 24.24
C ALA A 261 2.22 4.22 25.45
N GLU A 262 2.54 4.64 26.68
CA GLU A 262 2.05 4.00 27.91
C GLU A 262 0.53 4.10 28.09
N GLN A 263 -0.09 5.14 27.53
CA GLN A 263 -1.54 5.40 27.63
C GLN A 263 -2.33 4.81 26.46
N VAL A 264 -1.65 4.47 25.36
CA VAL A 264 -2.26 3.89 24.17
C VAL A 264 -2.28 2.37 24.28
N PRO A 265 -3.45 1.71 24.14
CA PRO A 265 -3.53 0.25 24.03
C PRO A 265 -2.59 -0.27 22.94
N ARG A 266 -1.73 -1.23 23.30
CA ARG A 266 -0.69 -1.80 22.40
C ARG A 266 0.31 -0.78 21.82
N GLY A 267 0.38 0.44 22.36
CA GLY A 267 1.44 1.40 21.99
C GLY A 267 2.81 1.01 22.54
N ARG A 268 2.85 0.23 23.63
CA ARG A 268 4.08 -0.32 24.20
C ARG A 268 4.74 -1.30 23.24
N MET A 269 6.07 -1.29 23.23
CA MET A 269 6.93 -2.08 22.36
C MET A 269 6.90 -1.71 20.88
N ALA A 270 6.14 -0.68 20.48
CA ALA A 270 6.27 -0.11 19.14
C ALA A 270 7.70 0.40 18.90
N THR A 271 8.16 0.29 17.66
CA THR A 271 9.48 0.78 17.25
C THR A 271 9.33 2.02 16.38
N VAL A 272 10.24 2.99 16.54
CA VAL A 272 10.22 4.24 15.78
C VAL A 272 11.65 4.69 15.48
N ALA A 273 11.93 5.02 14.22
CA ALA A 273 13.03 5.88 13.84
C ALA A 273 12.47 7.26 13.52
N TYR A 274 13.05 8.30 14.12
CA TYR A 274 12.68 9.69 13.88
C TYR A 274 13.95 10.50 13.64
N ALA A 275 13.92 11.36 12.62
CA ALA A 275 15.01 12.22 12.24
C ALA A 275 14.50 13.62 11.88
N GLU A 276 15.32 14.63 12.14
CA GLU A 276 15.09 16.02 11.74
C GLU A 276 16.24 16.45 10.83
N LEU A 277 15.92 16.96 9.64
CA LEU A 277 16.87 17.36 8.62
C LEU A 277 16.74 18.86 8.34
N ASP A 278 17.81 19.59 8.60
CA ASP A 278 17.99 20.96 8.11
C ASP A 278 18.43 20.90 6.63
N LEU A 279 17.59 21.41 5.74
CA LEU A 279 17.81 21.38 4.30
C LEU A 279 18.83 22.42 3.82
N ASP A 280 19.14 23.45 4.60
CA ASP A 280 20.16 24.44 4.26
C ASP A 280 21.56 23.91 4.57
N SER A 281 21.74 23.32 5.76
CA SER A 281 23.05 22.88 6.25
C SER A 281 23.35 21.41 5.99
N GLY A 282 22.32 20.59 5.76
CA GLY A 282 22.41 19.14 5.67
C GLY A 282 22.58 18.44 7.01
N TRP A 283 22.48 19.15 8.15
CA TRP A 283 22.53 18.52 9.46
C TRP A 283 21.29 17.65 9.69
N LEU A 284 21.54 16.37 9.95
CA LEU A 284 20.56 15.37 10.31
C LEU A 284 20.77 14.98 11.78
N SER A 285 19.80 15.30 12.64
CA SER A 285 19.71 14.71 13.98
C SER A 285 18.71 13.55 13.94
N TYR A 286 19.00 12.45 14.64
CA TYR A 286 18.10 11.29 14.62
C TYR A 286 18.17 10.46 15.90
N ALA A 287 17.07 9.78 16.19
CA ALA A 287 16.93 8.84 17.30
C ALA A 287 16.08 7.64 16.90
N CYS A 288 16.40 6.46 17.44
CA CYS A 288 15.70 5.21 17.15
C CYS A 288 15.26 4.52 18.44
N ALA A 289 13.95 4.43 18.68
CA ALA A 289 13.35 3.65 19.74
C ALA A 289 13.10 2.22 19.24
N GLY A 290 14.00 1.28 19.55
CA GLY A 290 13.89 -0.14 19.20
C GLY A 290 14.01 -0.47 17.72
N HIS A 291 13.97 0.54 16.86
CA HIS A 291 13.93 0.40 15.40
C HIS A 291 15.28 -0.08 14.83
N PRO A 292 15.28 -0.77 13.68
CA PRO A 292 16.50 -1.01 12.91
C PRO A 292 17.24 0.30 12.58
N PRO A 293 18.59 0.28 12.52
CA PRO A 293 19.35 1.48 12.18
C PRO A 293 19.03 1.96 10.76
N PRO A 294 18.78 3.26 10.53
CA PRO A 294 18.68 3.81 9.18
C PRO A 294 19.95 3.53 8.37
N LEU A 295 19.80 3.37 7.06
CA LEU A 295 20.92 3.24 6.13
C LEU A 295 21.23 4.60 5.51
N LEU A 296 22.47 5.04 5.60
CA LEU A 296 22.99 6.18 4.87
C LEU A 296 23.85 5.69 3.70
N LEU A 297 23.49 6.10 2.49
CA LEU A 297 24.35 6.05 1.31
C LEU A 297 24.87 7.47 1.05
N ASP A 298 26.14 7.71 1.34
CA ASP A 298 26.74 9.04 1.13
C ASP A 298 26.85 9.41 -0.37
N ALA A 299 27.28 10.64 -0.64
CA ALA A 299 27.41 11.17 -2.00
C ALA A 299 28.48 10.41 -2.83
N GLU A 300 29.48 9.83 -2.17
CA GLU A 300 30.55 9.03 -2.76
C GLU A 300 30.11 7.59 -3.06
N GLY A 301 28.99 7.15 -2.46
CA GLY A 301 28.40 5.84 -2.64
C GLY A 301 28.76 4.81 -1.58
N ASN A 302 29.29 5.22 -0.42
CA ASN A 302 29.52 4.35 0.71
C ASN A 302 28.23 4.17 1.51
N ALA A 303 27.82 2.92 1.70
CA ALA A 303 26.65 2.57 2.49
C ALA A 303 27.05 2.26 3.94
N THR A 304 26.44 2.94 4.90
CA THR A 304 26.70 2.77 6.34
C THR A 304 25.38 2.71 7.12
N LEU A 305 25.36 1.91 8.19
CA LEU A 305 24.21 1.84 9.09
C LEU A 305 24.40 2.83 10.24
N LEU A 306 23.42 3.70 10.43
CA LEU A 306 23.38 4.73 11.47
C LEU A 306 23.00 4.11 12.82
N ASN A 307 23.97 3.50 13.49
CA ASN A 307 23.76 2.76 14.73
C ASN A 307 23.73 3.63 16.00
N GLU A 308 24.23 4.86 15.91
CA GLU A 308 24.17 5.83 17.02
C GLU A 308 22.71 6.27 17.26
N GLY A 309 22.39 6.82 18.44
CA GLY A 309 21.01 7.24 18.77
C GLY A 309 19.99 6.10 18.95
N ARG A 310 20.43 4.83 18.96
CA ARG A 310 19.56 3.67 19.20
C ARG A 310 19.29 3.45 20.70
N SER A 311 18.06 3.07 21.00
CA SER A 311 17.56 2.79 22.35
C SER A 311 16.52 1.66 22.31
N ALA A 312 15.97 1.26 23.46
CA ALA A 312 14.95 0.21 23.54
C ALA A 312 13.64 0.61 22.81
N PRO A 313 12.70 -0.29 22.51
CA PRO A 313 11.38 0.08 21.98
C PRO A 313 10.60 1.06 22.89
N LEU A 314 9.52 1.65 22.37
CA LEU A 314 8.66 2.54 23.15
C LEU A 314 8.07 1.84 24.38
N GLY A 315 8.03 2.52 25.52
CA GLY A 315 7.49 1.98 26.79
C GLY A 315 8.27 0.79 27.38
N ALA A 316 9.45 0.49 26.82
CA ALA A 316 10.41 -0.50 27.33
C ALA A 316 11.70 0.16 27.87
N ALA A 317 11.95 1.43 27.54
CA ALA A 317 13.13 2.15 28.00
C ALA A 317 13.06 2.43 29.51
N THR A 318 14.15 2.14 30.22
CA THR A 318 14.33 2.42 31.66
C THR A 318 15.24 3.63 31.92
N GLY A 319 15.57 4.40 30.87
CA GLY A 319 16.47 5.56 30.92
C GLY A 319 16.19 6.56 29.80
N ASN A 320 16.97 7.64 29.76
CA ASN A 320 16.78 8.72 28.78
C ASN A 320 17.02 8.24 27.34
N ARG A 321 16.21 8.76 26.41
CA ARG A 321 16.46 8.61 24.97
C ARG A 321 17.77 9.31 24.60
N THR A 322 18.44 8.76 23.59
CA THR A 322 19.65 9.33 22.99
C THR A 322 19.38 9.63 21.53
N GLU A 323 20.08 10.63 21.01
CA GLU A 323 20.09 10.99 19.60
C GLU A 323 21.54 11.07 19.12
N ALA A 324 21.72 11.07 17.81
CA ALA A 324 22.99 11.26 17.15
C ALA A 324 22.83 12.24 15.99
N GLU A 325 23.95 12.81 15.56
CA GLU A 325 23.99 13.84 14.53
C GLU A 325 24.99 13.46 13.44
N ILE A 326 24.62 13.72 12.19
CA ILE A 326 25.50 13.57 11.04
C ILE A 326 25.19 14.64 10.00
N GLN A 327 26.22 15.14 9.33
CA GLN A 327 26.03 16.07 8.22
C GLN A 327 25.93 15.29 6.90
N LEU A 328 24.81 15.47 6.19
CA LEU A 328 24.60 14.92 4.86
C LEU A 328 25.21 15.85 3.81
N ALA A 329 25.98 15.29 2.88
CA ALA A 329 26.40 16.02 1.69
C ALA A 329 25.29 15.97 0.62
N PRO A 330 25.13 17.01 -0.22
CA PRO A 330 24.25 16.94 -1.39
C PRO A 330 24.55 15.69 -2.25
N GLY A 331 23.49 14.96 -2.61
CA GLY A 331 23.59 13.66 -3.30
C GLY A 331 23.43 12.44 -2.39
N SER A 332 23.52 12.62 -1.07
CA SER A 332 23.31 11.55 -0.08
C SER A 332 21.88 10.99 -0.15
N ARG A 333 21.72 9.70 0.14
CA ARG A 333 20.42 9.07 0.37
C ARG A 333 20.34 8.43 1.74
N LEU A 334 19.32 8.78 2.50
CA LEU A 334 18.95 8.13 3.74
C LEU A 334 17.79 7.15 3.47
N VAL A 335 17.83 5.96 4.04
CA VAL A 335 16.77 4.96 3.92
C VAL A 335 16.34 4.53 5.33
N LEU A 336 15.11 4.85 5.68
CA LEU A 336 14.44 4.35 6.88
C LEU A 336 13.51 3.20 6.46
N TYR A 337 13.42 2.16 7.28
CA TYR A 337 12.69 0.95 6.92
C TYR A 337 12.27 0.14 8.15
N THR A 338 11.14 -0.55 8.05
CA THR A 338 10.70 -1.50 9.08
C THR A 338 11.46 -2.82 8.98
N ASP A 339 11.45 -3.58 10.08
CA ASP A 339 12.22 -4.82 10.21
C ASP A 339 11.81 -5.89 9.18
N GLY A 340 10.56 -5.89 8.70
CA GLY A 340 10.07 -6.78 7.63
C GLY A 340 10.92 -6.73 6.35
N LEU A 341 11.67 -5.64 6.09
CA LEU A 341 12.63 -5.57 4.99
C LEU A 341 13.84 -6.51 5.21
N VAL A 342 14.34 -6.60 6.44
CA VAL A 342 15.64 -7.19 6.78
C VAL A 342 15.52 -8.50 7.56
N ASP A 343 14.59 -8.61 8.49
CA ASP A 343 14.34 -9.77 9.34
C ASP A 343 13.24 -10.65 8.73
N ARG A 344 13.57 -11.89 8.36
CA ARG A 344 12.62 -12.84 7.78
C ARG A 344 12.76 -14.19 8.45
N ARG A 345 11.72 -15.04 8.41
CA ARG A 345 11.76 -16.40 8.98
C ARG A 345 12.99 -17.23 8.57
N ASN A 346 13.47 -17.05 7.34
CA ASN A 346 14.63 -17.77 6.79
C ASN A 346 15.91 -16.91 6.72
N ARG A 347 15.93 -15.71 7.32
CA ARG A 347 17.05 -14.78 7.29
C ARG A 347 17.09 -13.96 8.57
N SER A 348 18.15 -14.14 9.37
CA SER A 348 18.37 -13.32 10.55
C SER A 348 18.54 -11.83 10.19
N LEU A 349 18.11 -10.96 11.12
CA LEU A 349 18.31 -9.51 11.06
C LEU A 349 19.74 -9.12 10.63
N GLU A 350 20.78 -9.67 11.26
CA GLU A 350 22.18 -9.34 10.95
C GLU A 350 22.54 -9.61 9.48
N ARG A 351 22.10 -10.76 8.95
CA ARG A 351 22.31 -11.10 7.54
C ARG A 351 21.49 -10.19 6.63
N GLY A 352 20.27 -9.83 7.03
CA GLY A 352 19.44 -8.87 6.32
C GLY A 352 20.09 -7.50 6.20
N LEU A 353 20.63 -6.98 7.30
CA LEU A 353 21.37 -5.72 7.36
C LEU A 353 22.63 -5.75 6.49
N GLY A 354 23.38 -6.85 6.48
CA GLY A 354 24.53 -7.01 5.59
C GLY A 354 24.14 -6.94 4.10
N LEU A 355 23.06 -7.64 3.72
CA LEU A 355 22.55 -7.61 2.35
C LEU A 355 22.03 -6.23 1.93
N LEU A 356 21.42 -5.49 2.86
CA LEU A 356 20.95 -4.13 2.64
C LEU A 356 22.12 -3.19 2.27
N VAL A 357 23.20 -3.24 3.07
CA VAL A 357 24.41 -2.45 2.83
C VAL A 357 25.07 -2.82 1.49
N GLU A 358 25.19 -4.12 1.21
CA GLU A 358 25.75 -4.61 -0.06
C GLU A 358 24.94 -4.14 -1.27
N GLU A 359 23.61 -4.25 -1.23
CA GLU A 359 22.76 -3.85 -2.36
C GLU A 359 22.76 -2.33 -2.57
N ALA A 360 22.70 -1.54 -1.49
CA ALA A 360 22.81 -0.09 -1.60
C ALA A 360 24.14 0.34 -2.21
N SER A 361 25.24 -0.30 -1.80
CA SER A 361 26.59 -0.05 -2.36
C SER A 361 26.64 -0.38 -3.86
N ARG A 362 26.00 -1.48 -4.30
CA ARG A 362 25.87 -1.81 -5.73
C ARG A 362 25.09 -0.77 -6.52
N ARG A 363 24.18 -0.04 -5.86
CA ARG A 363 23.34 1.01 -6.43
C ARG A 363 23.82 2.42 -6.08
N ARG A 364 25.12 2.61 -5.83
CA ARG A 364 25.74 3.90 -5.46
C ARG A 364 25.35 5.12 -6.30
N ALA A 365 24.97 4.95 -7.57
CA ALA A 365 24.56 6.04 -8.46
C ALA A 365 23.03 6.22 -8.58
N ALA A 366 22.23 5.35 -7.98
CA ALA A 366 20.79 5.37 -8.12
C ALA A 366 20.17 6.51 -7.30
N ALA A 367 19.25 7.26 -7.92
CA ALA A 367 18.39 8.20 -7.19
C ALA A 367 17.56 7.49 -6.12
N ALA A 368 17.10 8.23 -5.09
CA ALA A 368 16.40 7.68 -3.92
C ALA A 368 15.24 6.74 -4.29
N SER A 369 14.40 7.11 -5.26
CA SER A 369 13.31 6.24 -5.74
C SER A 369 13.81 4.93 -6.34
N ARG A 370 14.83 4.98 -7.22
CA ARG A 370 15.40 3.77 -7.84
C ARG A 370 16.16 2.91 -6.83
N LEU A 371 16.76 3.53 -5.82
CA LEU A 371 17.37 2.83 -4.69
C LEU A 371 16.29 2.07 -3.90
N ALA A 372 15.19 2.72 -3.53
CA ALA A 372 14.07 2.07 -2.84
C ALA A 372 13.54 0.85 -3.59
N ASP A 373 13.26 1.00 -4.89
CA ASP A 373 12.76 -0.09 -5.74
C ASP A 373 13.76 -1.25 -5.83
N ALA A 374 15.05 -0.94 -5.96
CA ALA A 374 16.11 -1.94 -6.01
C ALA A 374 16.26 -2.71 -4.69
N LEU A 375 16.22 -2.01 -3.55
CA LEU A 375 16.30 -2.62 -2.23
C LEU A 375 15.14 -3.56 -1.99
N LEU A 376 13.91 -3.15 -2.32
CA LEU A 376 12.74 -4.02 -2.20
C LEU A 376 12.87 -5.26 -3.09
N ALA A 377 13.22 -5.08 -4.36
CA ALA A 377 13.34 -6.20 -5.30
C ALA A 377 14.40 -7.23 -4.85
N SER A 378 15.51 -6.77 -4.27
CA SER A 378 16.62 -7.63 -3.85
C SER A 378 16.42 -8.27 -2.48
N LEU A 379 15.86 -7.54 -1.50
CA LEU A 379 15.68 -8.05 -0.13
C LEU A 379 14.36 -8.80 0.07
N LEU A 380 13.37 -8.55 -0.79
CA LEU A 380 12.06 -9.21 -0.79
C LEU A 380 11.81 -9.93 -2.12
N PRO A 381 12.58 -10.98 -2.45
CA PRO A 381 12.23 -11.82 -3.59
C PRO A 381 10.91 -12.57 -3.27
N GLY A 382 9.89 -12.34 -4.10
CA GLY A 382 8.55 -12.91 -3.94
C GLY A 382 7.63 -12.08 -3.05
N GLU A 383 6.56 -12.72 -2.57
CA GLU A 383 5.55 -12.04 -1.76
C GLU A 383 6.05 -11.80 -0.32
N PRO A 384 5.85 -10.60 0.25
CA PRO A 384 6.19 -10.31 1.64
C PRO A 384 5.34 -11.16 2.58
N GLN A 385 5.90 -11.57 3.72
CA GLN A 385 5.15 -12.32 4.74
C GLN A 385 4.62 -11.41 5.86
N ASP A 386 5.32 -10.32 6.12
CA ASP A 386 4.94 -9.23 7.00
C ASP A 386 4.92 -7.95 6.17
N ASP A 387 4.27 -6.91 6.70
CA ASP A 387 4.24 -5.62 6.04
C ASP A 387 5.66 -5.03 6.02
N VAL A 388 5.94 -4.27 4.97
CA VAL A 388 7.21 -3.58 4.80
C VAL A 388 6.96 -2.16 4.40
N CYS A 389 7.45 -1.26 5.23
CA CYS A 389 7.51 0.16 4.98
C CYS A 389 8.97 0.58 4.76
N LEU A 390 9.21 1.37 3.72
CA LEU A 390 10.51 1.93 3.38
C LEU A 390 10.31 3.38 2.93
N LEU A 391 11.06 4.30 3.54
CA LEU A 391 11.13 5.70 3.11
C LEU A 391 12.57 6.02 2.69
N ALA A 392 12.78 6.17 1.38
CA ALA A 392 14.05 6.65 0.85
C ALA A 392 14.01 8.17 0.67
N VAL A 393 15.03 8.84 1.19
CA VAL A 393 15.16 10.28 1.24
C VAL A 393 16.43 10.65 0.48
N GLY A 394 16.31 11.43 -0.60
CA GLY A 394 17.44 12.04 -1.29
C GLY A 394 17.65 13.45 -0.78
N PHE A 395 18.84 13.75 -0.26
CA PHE A 395 19.22 15.09 0.17
C PHE A 395 20.07 15.78 -0.90
N GLY A 396 19.82 17.06 -1.14
CA GLY A 396 20.40 17.84 -2.25
C GLY A 396 19.94 17.34 -3.61
N ALA A 397 18.68 16.90 -3.71
CA ALA A 397 18.20 16.14 -4.85
C ALA A 397 18.02 16.97 -6.13
N GLY A 398 19.11 17.03 -6.90
CA GLY A 398 19.16 17.45 -8.29
C GLY A 398 20.33 18.41 -8.51
N PRO A 399 21.19 18.17 -9.51
CA PRO A 399 21.96 19.26 -10.11
C PRO A 399 21.02 20.44 -10.29
N ARG A 400 21.48 21.62 -9.86
CA ARG A 400 20.76 22.89 -10.00
C ARG A 400 21.62 23.85 -10.80
N PHE A 401 20.99 24.58 -11.69
CA PHE A 401 21.57 25.71 -12.41
C PHE A 401 20.88 26.96 -11.89
N ASP A 402 21.64 27.97 -11.49
CA ASP A 402 21.10 29.29 -11.13
C ASP A 402 21.97 30.36 -11.75
N ARG A 403 21.33 31.32 -12.41
CA ARG A 403 21.98 32.52 -12.90
C ARG A 403 21.08 33.73 -12.68
N GLU A 404 21.69 34.76 -12.14
CA GLU A 404 21.17 36.12 -12.13
C GLU A 404 21.84 36.88 -13.27
N LEU A 405 21.03 37.53 -14.11
CA LEU A 405 21.45 38.21 -15.31
C LEU A 405 20.95 39.66 -15.27
N GLY A 406 21.73 40.59 -15.82
CA GLY A 406 21.17 41.87 -16.24
C GLY A 406 20.17 41.65 -17.38
N ALA A 407 19.08 42.41 -17.41
CA ALA A 407 18.10 42.39 -18.51
C ALA A 407 18.66 43.07 -19.78
N GLN A 408 19.77 42.55 -20.31
CA GLN A 408 20.50 43.06 -21.47
C GLN A 408 20.76 41.92 -22.48
N PRO A 409 20.62 42.16 -23.80
CA PRO A 409 20.81 41.11 -24.82
C PRO A 409 22.18 40.41 -24.78
N GLU A 410 23.21 41.08 -24.29
CA GLU A 410 24.58 40.57 -24.18
C GLU A 410 24.69 39.37 -23.23
N GLU A 411 23.80 39.27 -22.22
CA GLU A 411 23.77 38.19 -21.23
C GLU A 411 23.21 36.87 -21.79
N LEU A 412 22.54 36.90 -22.94
CA LEU A 412 21.95 35.70 -23.55
C LEU A 412 23.00 34.71 -24.07
N ALA A 413 24.15 35.17 -24.57
CA ALA A 413 25.19 34.28 -25.06
C ALA A 413 25.87 33.49 -23.91
N PRO A 414 26.34 34.15 -22.83
CA PRO A 414 26.85 33.46 -21.63
C PRO A 414 25.82 32.50 -21.02
N LEU A 415 24.55 32.92 -20.88
CA LEU A 415 23.48 32.07 -20.36
C LEU A 415 23.35 30.76 -21.16
N ARG A 416 23.32 30.85 -22.49
CA ARG A 416 23.19 29.67 -23.35
C ARG A 416 24.37 28.71 -23.19
N ASP A 417 25.58 29.23 -23.10
CA ASP A 417 26.78 28.41 -22.99
C ASP A 417 26.86 27.72 -21.63
N ASP A 418 26.56 28.45 -20.56
CA ASP A 418 26.54 27.92 -19.19
C ASP A 418 25.43 26.88 -19.00
N LEU A 419 24.21 27.16 -19.47
CA LEU A 419 23.09 26.24 -19.39
C LEU A 419 23.34 24.98 -20.26
N ARG A 420 23.94 25.14 -21.45
CA ARG A 420 24.31 24.00 -22.31
C ARG A 420 25.38 23.13 -21.66
N ALA A 421 26.39 23.74 -21.04
CA ALA A 421 27.43 23.01 -20.31
C ALA A 421 26.84 22.23 -19.13
N TRP A 422 25.98 22.88 -18.35
CA TRP A 422 25.30 22.25 -17.23
C TRP A 422 24.38 21.09 -17.67
N LEU A 423 23.54 21.29 -18.69
CA LEU A 423 22.66 20.25 -19.21
C LEU A 423 23.45 19.04 -19.73
N THR A 424 24.54 19.30 -20.46
CA THR A 424 25.42 18.24 -20.97
C THR A 424 26.11 17.49 -19.83
N GLY A 425 26.56 18.21 -18.79
CA GLY A 425 27.13 17.62 -17.57
C GLY A 425 26.14 16.73 -16.80
N ASN A 426 24.83 16.94 -17.01
CA ASN A 426 23.75 16.18 -16.38
C ASN A 426 23.04 15.20 -17.33
N ALA A 427 23.75 14.76 -18.38
CA ALA A 427 23.30 13.78 -19.36
C ALA A 427 22.05 14.17 -20.18
N VAL A 428 21.69 15.46 -20.20
CA VAL A 428 20.69 16.01 -21.11
C VAL A 428 21.39 16.43 -22.40
N VAL A 429 21.16 15.67 -23.47
CA VAL A 429 21.88 15.81 -24.74
C VAL A 429 20.93 15.89 -25.93
N GLY A 430 21.47 16.25 -27.10
CA GLY A 430 20.71 16.26 -28.35
C GLY A 430 19.54 17.23 -28.34
N HIS A 431 18.40 16.77 -28.85
CA HIS A 431 17.21 17.61 -29.06
C HIS A 431 16.66 18.20 -27.75
N ASP A 432 16.71 17.44 -26.66
CA ASP A 432 16.13 17.89 -25.39
C ASP A 432 16.93 19.04 -24.77
N ARG A 433 18.25 18.95 -24.85
CA ARG A 433 19.16 20.02 -24.44
C ARG A 433 18.91 21.29 -25.24
N ASP A 434 18.85 21.16 -26.56
CA ASP A 434 18.72 22.32 -27.45
C ASP A 434 17.34 23.00 -27.28
N ALA A 435 16.29 22.22 -27.04
CA ALA A 435 14.96 22.72 -26.70
C ALA A 435 14.97 23.50 -25.37
N LEU A 436 15.62 22.99 -24.32
CA LEU A 436 15.72 23.68 -23.01
C LEU A 436 16.52 24.98 -23.10
N VAL A 437 17.62 24.99 -23.85
CA VAL A 437 18.44 26.21 -24.07
C VAL A 437 17.67 27.25 -24.88
N PHE A 438 16.94 26.82 -25.92
CA PHE A 438 16.05 27.69 -26.67
C PHE A 438 14.96 28.28 -25.76
N ALA A 439 14.34 27.42 -24.95
CA ALA A 439 13.24 27.83 -24.07
C ALA A 439 13.66 28.89 -23.05
N ALA A 440 14.83 28.70 -22.41
CA ALA A 440 15.42 29.70 -21.52
C ALA A 440 15.71 31.02 -22.26
N SER A 441 16.30 30.93 -23.45
CA SER A 441 16.67 32.12 -24.24
C SER A 441 15.46 32.94 -24.66
N GLU A 442 14.38 32.28 -25.08
CA GLU A 442 13.14 32.92 -25.50
C GLU A 442 12.44 33.59 -24.32
N ALA A 443 12.33 32.89 -23.18
CA ALA A 443 11.72 33.45 -21.97
C ALA A 443 12.50 34.67 -21.44
N VAL A 444 13.83 34.63 -21.44
CA VAL A 444 14.66 35.77 -21.04
C VAL A 444 14.56 36.91 -22.05
N THR A 445 14.52 36.63 -23.36
CA THR A 445 14.33 37.66 -24.39
C THR A 445 12.99 38.37 -24.19
N ASN A 446 11.92 37.63 -23.90
CA ASN A 446 10.62 38.21 -23.58
C ASN A 446 10.68 39.11 -22.34
N ALA A 447 11.39 38.69 -21.28
CA ALA A 447 11.59 39.52 -20.09
C ALA A 447 12.34 40.82 -20.43
N ILE A 448 13.41 40.76 -21.23
CA ILE A 448 14.19 41.93 -21.67
C ILE A 448 13.32 42.88 -22.50
N GLU A 449 12.60 42.37 -23.50
CA GLU A 449 11.88 43.20 -24.47
C GLU A 449 10.57 43.80 -23.93
N HIS A 450 9.93 43.12 -22.98
CA HIS A 450 8.59 43.48 -22.51
C HIS A 450 8.56 44.00 -21.08
N ALA A 451 9.37 43.45 -20.18
CA ALA A 451 9.26 43.75 -18.75
C ALA A 451 10.06 44.99 -18.33
N TYR A 452 11.12 45.35 -19.09
CA TYR A 452 12.09 46.40 -18.73
C TYR A 452 12.33 47.48 -19.79
N ARG A 453 11.48 47.59 -20.82
CA ARG A 453 11.67 48.53 -21.97
C ARG A 453 11.92 50.00 -21.56
N ASP A 454 11.40 50.42 -20.40
CA ASP A 454 11.47 51.80 -19.89
C ASP A 454 12.41 51.97 -18.66
N ILE A 455 13.13 50.93 -18.25
CA ILE A 455 14.00 50.92 -17.05
C ILE A 455 15.42 50.50 -17.43
N ALA A 456 16.44 51.30 -17.06
CA ALA A 456 17.83 51.09 -17.50
C ALA A 456 18.53 49.85 -16.89
N ALA A 457 17.97 49.22 -15.86
CA ALA A 457 18.56 48.06 -15.17
C ALA A 457 17.47 47.17 -14.56
N GLY A 458 17.05 46.14 -15.30
CA GLY A 458 16.26 45.03 -14.79
C GLY A 458 17.15 43.82 -14.47
N LEU A 459 16.67 42.92 -13.61
CA LEU A 459 17.30 41.64 -13.34
C LEU A 459 16.39 40.50 -13.78
N VAL A 460 16.98 39.45 -14.32
CA VAL A 460 16.30 38.22 -14.69
C VAL A 460 16.99 37.05 -14.00
N TRP A 461 16.22 36.22 -13.30
CA TRP A 461 16.70 34.99 -12.67
C TRP A 461 16.32 33.80 -13.52
N VAL A 462 17.30 32.98 -13.86
CA VAL A 462 17.10 31.71 -14.56
C VAL A 462 17.54 30.59 -13.63
N SER A 463 16.63 29.68 -13.32
CA SER A 463 16.95 28.45 -12.59
C SER A 463 16.52 27.20 -13.35
N ALA A 464 17.31 26.14 -13.30
CA ALA A 464 16.94 24.83 -13.82
C ALA A 464 17.25 23.74 -12.81
N ARG A 465 16.37 22.75 -12.69
CA ARG A 465 16.53 21.60 -11.79
C ARG A 465 16.25 20.30 -12.51
N MET A 466 17.04 19.28 -12.17
CA MET A 466 16.73 17.89 -12.53
C MET A 466 15.63 17.36 -11.62
N GLY A 467 14.50 16.95 -12.19
CA GLY A 467 13.41 16.24 -11.52
C GLY A 467 13.49 14.72 -11.72
N SER A 468 12.48 13.99 -11.25
CA SER A 468 12.35 12.53 -11.42
C SER A 468 12.24 12.11 -12.88
N ASP A 469 11.53 12.90 -13.69
CA ASP A 469 11.13 12.55 -15.06
C ASP A 469 11.65 13.52 -16.13
N GLY A 470 12.45 14.53 -15.74
CA GLY A 470 12.99 15.51 -16.68
C GLY A 470 13.59 16.76 -16.04
N VAL A 471 13.62 17.87 -16.78
CA VAL A 471 14.14 19.18 -16.32
C VAL A 471 12.98 20.14 -16.10
N VAL A 472 13.01 20.85 -14.97
CA VAL A 472 12.13 22.00 -14.73
C VAL A 472 12.98 23.27 -14.80
N LEU A 473 12.63 24.16 -15.72
CA LEU A 473 13.27 25.44 -15.98
C LEU A 473 12.34 26.56 -15.53
N ARG A 474 12.85 27.55 -14.81
CA ARG A 474 12.11 28.73 -14.35
C ARG A 474 12.87 29.99 -14.72
N VAL A 475 12.16 30.95 -15.32
CA VAL A 475 12.66 32.30 -15.61
C VAL A 475 11.77 33.29 -14.89
N THR A 476 12.35 34.09 -14.01
CA THR A 476 11.63 35.08 -13.21
C THR A 476 12.22 36.46 -13.45
N ASP A 477 11.35 37.43 -13.69
CA ASP A 477 11.66 38.85 -13.69
C ASP A 477 10.72 39.61 -12.76
N HIS A 478 11.14 40.79 -12.32
CA HIS A 478 10.34 41.73 -11.52
C HIS A 478 9.86 42.93 -12.35
N GLY A 479 9.79 42.80 -13.68
CA GLY A 479 9.32 43.85 -14.55
C GLY A 479 7.79 43.89 -14.60
N SER A 480 7.25 44.88 -15.32
CA SER A 480 5.80 45.04 -15.44
C SER A 480 5.29 44.32 -16.68
N TRP A 481 4.50 43.26 -16.50
CA TRP A 481 3.90 42.52 -17.60
C TRP A 481 2.95 43.43 -18.41
N ARG A 482 3.09 43.43 -19.74
CA ARG A 482 2.19 44.14 -20.66
C ARG A 482 1.67 43.15 -21.72
N PRO A 483 0.36 43.14 -22.03
CA PRO A 483 -0.18 42.26 -23.07
C PRO A 483 0.36 42.64 -24.46
N PRO A 484 0.52 41.68 -25.39
CA PRO A 484 1.06 41.93 -26.72
C PRO A 484 0.14 42.88 -27.51
N GLY A 485 0.72 43.88 -28.18
CA GLY A 485 -0.01 44.81 -29.07
C GLY A 485 -0.33 44.18 -30.43
N GLU A 486 -1.49 44.53 -31.00
CA GLU A 486 -2.13 43.88 -32.18
C GLU A 486 -1.35 43.92 -33.52
N LEU A 487 -0.14 44.48 -33.60
CA LEU A 487 0.53 44.80 -34.87
C LEU A 487 1.96 44.27 -35.04
N GLU A 488 2.46 43.41 -34.15
CA GLU A 488 3.77 42.81 -34.31
C GLU A 488 3.65 41.29 -34.55
N ASP A 489 4.44 40.76 -35.49
CA ASP A 489 4.53 39.35 -35.92
C ASP A 489 5.08 38.41 -34.80
N ARG A 490 4.79 38.72 -33.53
CA ARG A 490 5.53 38.39 -32.30
C ARG A 490 4.86 37.37 -31.37
N GLY A 491 3.81 36.67 -31.83
CA GLY A 491 3.17 35.57 -31.07
C GLY A 491 3.86 34.20 -31.21
N ARG A 492 4.93 34.08 -32.01
CA ARG A 492 5.54 32.78 -32.36
C ARG A 492 6.37 32.18 -31.23
N GLY A 493 6.93 32.99 -30.34
CA GLY A 493 7.79 32.56 -29.23
C GLY A 493 7.09 31.57 -28.30
N LEU A 494 5.97 32.00 -27.70
CA LEU A 494 5.13 31.13 -26.86
C LEU A 494 4.59 29.91 -27.62
N LEU A 495 4.22 30.06 -28.89
CA LEU A 495 3.77 28.94 -29.74
C LEU A 495 4.87 27.92 -30.06
N LEU A 496 6.14 28.34 -30.08
CA LEU A 496 7.29 27.46 -30.24
C LEU A 496 7.65 26.77 -28.93
N LEU A 497 7.55 27.50 -27.80
CA LEU A 497 7.72 26.93 -26.46
C LEU A 497 6.69 25.82 -26.20
N ASP A 498 5.42 26.07 -26.52
CA ASP A 498 4.30 25.12 -26.35
C ASP A 498 4.47 23.82 -27.14
N LYS A 499 5.30 23.84 -28.21
CA LYS A 499 5.63 22.64 -28.99
C LYS A 499 6.89 21.92 -28.53
N LEU A 500 7.77 22.61 -27.79
CA LEU A 500 9.10 22.11 -27.40
C LEU A 500 9.15 21.66 -25.94
N MET A 501 8.27 22.20 -25.10
CA MET A 501 8.12 21.88 -23.68
C MET A 501 6.84 21.07 -23.49
N ASP A 502 6.81 20.22 -22.46
CA ASP A 502 5.62 19.40 -22.18
C ASP A 502 4.59 20.15 -21.35
N ASP A 503 5.04 21.13 -20.56
CA ASP A 503 4.18 21.96 -19.72
C ASP A 503 4.80 23.35 -19.54
N ILE A 504 3.94 24.37 -19.54
CA ILE A 504 4.33 25.78 -19.37
C ILE A 504 3.29 26.47 -18.50
N ALA A 505 3.75 27.10 -17.42
CA ALA A 505 2.94 27.93 -16.54
C ALA A 505 3.54 29.35 -16.47
N VAL A 506 2.66 30.36 -16.49
CA VAL A 506 3.06 31.78 -16.38
C VAL A 506 2.29 32.42 -15.23
N GLU A 507 3.01 33.04 -14.31
CA GLU A 507 2.49 33.70 -13.11
C GLU A 507 2.87 35.19 -13.09
N HIS A 508 1.97 36.05 -12.60
CA HIS A 508 2.09 37.51 -12.70
C HIS A 508 2.01 38.29 -11.37
N GLU A 509 2.26 37.67 -10.21
CA GLU A 509 1.96 38.29 -8.89
C GLU A 509 2.86 39.48 -8.52
N ALA A 510 4.18 39.40 -8.74
CA ALA A 510 5.17 40.43 -8.37
C ALA A 510 6.24 40.66 -9.45
N GLY A 511 5.84 40.46 -10.71
CA GLY A 511 6.73 40.30 -11.85
C GLY A 511 6.16 39.25 -12.81
N THR A 512 6.99 38.68 -13.68
CA THR A 512 6.59 37.50 -14.47
C THR A 512 7.47 36.31 -14.11
N THR A 513 6.84 35.18 -13.76
CA THR A 513 7.54 33.90 -13.63
C THR A 513 7.02 32.94 -14.69
N VAL A 514 7.92 32.48 -15.56
CA VAL A 514 7.66 31.44 -16.56
C VAL A 514 8.30 30.15 -16.07
N THR A 515 7.48 29.14 -15.76
CA THR A 515 7.94 27.79 -15.40
C THR A 515 7.67 26.86 -16.57
N MET A 516 8.68 26.11 -17.01
CA MET A 516 8.62 25.21 -18.16
C MET A 516 9.15 23.82 -17.76
N ARG A 517 8.46 22.75 -18.13
CA ARG A 517 8.89 21.37 -17.85
C ARG A 517 9.16 20.61 -19.14
N LYS A 518 10.22 19.80 -19.14
CA LYS A 518 10.54 18.91 -20.24
C LYS A 518 10.98 17.55 -19.73
N HIS A 519 10.30 16.49 -20.15
CA HIS A 519 10.69 15.11 -19.94
C HIS A 519 11.94 14.82 -20.75
N VAL A 520 12.93 14.19 -20.11
CA VAL A 520 14.18 13.85 -20.77
C VAL A 520 14.32 12.34 -20.74
N GLY A 521 14.22 11.71 -21.91
CA GLY A 521 14.36 10.26 -22.03
C GLY A 521 15.82 9.86 -21.79
N GLY A 522 16.07 8.93 -20.85
CA GLY A 522 17.37 8.29 -20.74
C GLY A 522 17.71 7.61 -22.06
N GLY A 523 18.74 8.11 -22.75
CA GLY A 523 19.20 7.57 -24.02
C GLY A 523 19.45 6.06 -23.91
N SER A 524 18.86 5.34 -24.86
CA SER A 524 19.03 3.92 -25.17
C SER A 524 20.45 3.39 -25.08
#